data_AF-A0A7W8IIJ2-F1
#
_entry.id   AF-A0A7W8IIJ2-F1
#
_cell.length_a   1.000
_cell.length_b   1.000
_cell.length_c   1.000
_cell.angle_alpha   90.00
_cell.angle_beta   90.00
_cell.angle_gamma   90.00
#
_symmetry.space_group_name_H-M   'P 1'
#
loop_
_entity.id
_entity.type
_entity.pdbx_description
1 polymer ?
#
loop_
_entity_poly.entity_id
_entity_poly.type
_entity_poly.pdbx_seq_one_letter_code
_entity_poly.pdbx_strand_id
1 'polypeptide(L)' 'MTETMWKCDQVRAGRLYNRMMFDTKEEAVQFAQRMQQMEPDQMFSIEAIEAKQVWN' A
#
# COMPACT_ATOMS: atom_id res chain seq x y z
N MET A 1 14.28 -16.36 6.52
CA MET A 1 12.96 -16.16 5.90
C MET A 1 12.82 -14.66 5.69
N THR A 2 12.95 -14.18 4.46
CA THR A 2 12.65 -12.79 4.14
C THR A 2 11.13 -12.67 4.12
N GLU A 3 10.56 -12.13 5.20
CA GLU A 3 9.13 -11.84 5.26
C GLU A 3 8.82 -10.78 4.19
N THR A 4 8.19 -11.23 3.10
CA THR A 4 7.69 -10.33 2.06
C THR A 4 6.49 -9.61 2.62
N MET A 5 6.56 -8.28 2.66
CA MET A 5 5.44 -7.42 3.04
C MET A 5 4.92 -6.67 1.82
N TRP A 6 3.70 -6.17 1.92
CA TRP A 6 3.03 -5.45 0.86
C TRP A 6 2.83 -4.00 1.27
N LYS A 7 3.57 -3.12 0.60
CA LYS A 7 3.46 -1.67 0.77
C LYS A 7 2.33 -1.16 -0.11
N CYS A 8 1.44 -0.36 0.46
CA CYS A 8 0.38 0.35 -0.24
C CYS A 8 0.56 1.86 -0.03
N ASP A 9 1.00 2.56 -1.08
CA ASP A 9 1.18 4.00 -1.10
C ASP A 9 -0.08 4.66 -1.67
N GLN A 10 -0.71 5.51 -0.85
CA GLN A 10 -1.87 6.31 -1.19
C GLN A 10 -1.39 7.70 -1.63
N VAL A 11 -1.68 8.07 -2.88
CA VAL A 11 -1.28 9.34 -3.48
C VAL A 11 -2.50 10.18 -3.78
N ARG A 12 -2.46 11.45 -3.36
CA ARG A 12 -3.50 12.45 -3.65
C ARG A 12 -2.83 13.72 -4.15
N ALA A 13 -3.33 14.26 -5.26
CA ALA A 13 -2.76 15.46 -5.90
C ALA A 13 -1.23 15.36 -6.12
N GLY A 14 -0.75 14.18 -6.52
CA GLY A 14 0.67 13.92 -6.78
C GLY A 14 1.57 13.83 -5.55
N ARG A 15 1.01 13.83 -4.34
CA ARG A 15 1.77 13.69 -3.09
C ARG A 15 1.42 12.41 -2.37
N LEU A 16 2.43 11.75 -1.79
CA LEU A 16 2.22 10.64 -0.87
C LEU A 16 1.44 11.16 0.33
N TYR A 17 0.22 10.68 0.48
CA TYR A 17 -0.68 11.05 1.57
C TYR A 17 -0.55 10.07 2.73
N ASN A 18 -0.46 8.78 2.43
CA ASN A 18 -0.33 7.73 3.43
C ASN A 18 0.44 6.54 2.86
N ARG A 19 1.09 5.79 3.75
CA ARG A 19 1.73 4.51 3.46
C ARG A 19 1.25 3.49 4.47
N MET A 20 0.70 2.40 3.98
CA MET A 20 0.26 1.27 4.80
C MET A 20 1.01 0.01 4.40
N MET A 21 1.15 -0.89 5.36
CA MET A 21 1.89 -2.13 5.23
C MET A 21 0.96 -3.29 5.55
N PHE A 22 1.02 -4.33 4.73
CA PHE A 22 0.20 -5.53 4.88
C PHE A 22 1.08 -6.76 4.80
N ASP A 23 0.69 -7.82 5.51
CA ASP A 23 1.40 -9.10 5.47
C ASP A 23 1.12 -9.84 4.16
N THR A 24 -0.06 -9.61 3.57
CA THR A 24 -0.49 -10.26 2.32
C THR A 24 -0.86 -9.27 1.21
N LYS A 25 -0.74 -9.74 -0.04
CA LYS A 25 -1.15 -8.97 -1.22
C LYS A 25 -2.65 -8.70 -1.20
N GLU A 26 -3.42 -9.70 -0.80
CA GLU A 26 -4.88 -9.68 -0.82
C GLU A 26 -5.42 -8.57 0.09
N GLU A 27 -4.86 -8.42 1.29
CA GLU A 27 -5.22 -7.34 2.21
C GLU A 27 -4.92 -5.95 1.61
N ALA A 28 -3.74 -5.77 1.01
CA ALA A 28 -3.37 -4.51 0.36
C ALA A 28 -4.31 -4.14 -0.80
N VAL A 29 -4.69 -5.13 -1.61
CA VAL A 29 -5.59 -4.94 -2.77
C VAL A 29 -7.02 -4.64 -2.30
N GLN A 30 -7.55 -5.40 -1.34
CA GLN A 30 -8.88 -5.16 -0.78
C GLN A 30 -8.99 -3.78 -0.16
N PHE A 31 -7.95 -3.35 0.56
CA PHE A 31 -7.86 -2.00 1.11
C PHE A 31 -7.94 -0.93 0.01
N ALA A 32 -7.09 -1.03 -1.02
CA ALA A 32 -7.06 -0.06 -2.11
C ALA A 32 -8.40 0.02 -2.85
N GLN A 33 -9.02 -1.13 -3.16
CA GLN A 33 -10.32 -1.18 -3.82
C GLN A 33 -11.43 -0.51 -3.00
N ARG A 34 -11.46 -0.77 -1.68
CA ARG A 34 -12.45 -0.17 -0.79
C ARG A 34 -12.30 1.35 -0.72
N MET A 35 -11.06 1.84 -0.64
CA MET A 35 -10.80 3.28 -0.55
C MET A 35 -11.05 4.00 -1.88
N GLN A 36 -10.72 3.36 -3.01
CA GLN A 36 -10.98 3.92 -4.35
C GLN A 36 -12.49 4.10 -4.61
N GLN A 37 -13.35 3.27 -4.03
CA GLN A 37 -14.80 3.46 -4.10
C GLN A 37 -15.30 4.69 -3.33
N MET A 38 -14.58 5.11 -2.27
CA MET A 38 -14.95 6.27 -1.45
C MET A 38 -14.37 7.58 -2.00
N GLU A 39 -13.13 7.56 -2.48
CA GLU A 39 -12.47 8.71 -3.11
C GLU A 39 -11.81 8.29 -4.43
N PRO A 40 -12.47 8.47 -5.60
CA PRO A 40 -11.96 7.99 -6.89
C PRO A 40 -10.74 8.77 -7.42
N ASP A 41 -10.55 10.02 -6.96
CA ASP A 41 -9.37 10.84 -7.31
C ASP A 41 -8.09 10.36 -6.60
N GLN A 42 -8.20 9.35 -5.75
CA GLN A 42 -7.10 8.80 -5.01
C GLN A 42 -6.43 7.66 -5.76
N MET A 43 -5.12 7.77 -5.92
CA MET A 43 -4.31 6.75 -6.57
C MET A 43 -3.64 5.87 -5.52
N PHE A 44 -3.52 4.58 -5.81
CA PHE A 44 -2.86 3.60 -4.95
C PHE A 44 -1.76 2.89 -5.73
N SER A 45 -0.59 2.72 -5.12
CA SER A 45 0.50 1.89 -5.62
C SER A 45 0.75 0.75 -4.63
N ILE A 46 0.67 -0.49 -5.09
CA ILE A 46 0.88 -1.69 -4.28
C ILE A 46 2.15 -2.40 -4.74
N GLU A 47 3.11 -2.57 -3.83
CA GLU A 47 4.42 -3.14 -4.13
C GLU A 47 4.82 -4.18 -3.07
N ALA A 48 5.36 -5.31 -3.51
CA ALA A 48 6.00 -6.27 -2.62
C ALA A 48 7.37 -5.75 -2.21
N ILE A 49 7.66 -5.74 -0.92
CA ILE A 49 8.94 -5.31 -0.36
C ILE A 49 9.47 -6.35 0.62
N GLU A 50 10.77 -6.32 0.87
CA GLU A 50 11.36 -7.14 1.93
C GLU A 50 11.14 -6.43 3.29
N ALA A 51 10.67 -7.14 4.32
CA ALA A 51 10.45 -6.56 5.66
C ALA A 51 11.68 -5.82 6.23
N LYS A 52 12.89 -6.28 5.87
CA LYS A 52 14.16 -5.65 6.25
C LYS A 52 14.32 -4.21 5.72
N GLN A 53 13.58 -3.81 4.68
CA GLN A 53 13.63 -2.45 4.12
C GLN A 53 12.77 -1.43 4.89
N VAL A 54 11.93 -1.89 5.83
CA VAL A 54 11.07 -1.02 6.64
C VAL A 54 11.77 -0.53 7.91
N TRP A 55 12.73 -1.28 8.43
CA TRP A 55 13.32 -1.10 9.76
C TRP A 55 14.75 -0.53 9.78
N ASN A 56 15.23 0.09 8.68
CA ASN A 56 16.51 0.78 8.67
C ASN A 56 16.40 2.21 9.19
#